data_AF-A0A1W1ZTL8-F1
#
_entry.id   AF-A0A1W1ZTL8-F1
#
_cell.length_a   1.000
_cell.length_b   1.000
_cell.length_c   1.000
_cell.angle_alpha   90.00
_cell.angle_beta   90.00
_cell.angle_gamma   90.00
#
_symmetry.space_group_name_H-M   'P 1'
#
loop_
_entity.id
_entity.type
_entity.pdbx_description
1 polymer ?
#
loop_
_entity_poly.entity_id
_entity_poly.type
_entity_poly.pdbx_seq_one_letter_code
_entity_poly.pdbx_strand_id
1 'polypeptide(L)'
;MNELVMIIRDTVKPNFLNIRTSLQTYDRNALCCGAPCWRWAYHALHSADKWFFNPNVYEEPSFHQEGMDNPDNPTSVVLTDEQLLAYLDQIEAKTMAYLDTLTDEMLYEKPENCRFTRMELVLRQYRHLSFHTGMLNGQTALATGKFPMWVSETAGYVDDGIFFGRYRKGPVKP
;
A
#
# COMPACT_ATOMS: atom_id res chain seq x y z
N MET A 1 -21.85 6.28 15.76
CA MET A 1 -20.87 7.38 15.54
C MET A 1 -19.70 6.74 14.82
N ASN A 2 -19.14 7.34 13.76
CA ASN A 2 -18.14 6.67 12.90
C ASN A 2 -16.72 7.21 13.17
N GLU A 3 -16.40 7.50 14.42
CA GLU A 3 -15.13 8.16 14.77
C GLU A 3 -13.93 7.25 14.49
N LEU A 4 -14.03 5.95 14.84
CA LEU A 4 -12.96 4.99 14.60
C LEU A 4 -12.74 4.75 13.10
N VAL A 5 -13.80 4.63 12.31
CA VAL A 5 -13.71 4.53 10.85
C VAL A 5 -13.03 5.75 10.24
N MET A 6 -13.36 6.96 10.73
CA MET A 6 -12.70 8.19 10.27
C MET A 6 -11.21 8.23 10.64
N ILE A 7 -10.83 7.80 11.86
CA ILE A 7 -9.42 7.66 12.25
C ILE A 7 -8.68 6.65 11.36
N ILE A 8 -9.32 5.52 11.03
CA ILE A 8 -8.76 4.53 10.11
C ILE A 8 -8.54 5.17 8.74
N ARG A 9 -9.55 5.88 8.21
CA ARG A 9 -9.45 6.57 6.91
C ARG A 9 -8.29 7.55 6.87
N ASP A 10 -8.16 8.38 7.89
CA ASP A 10 -7.13 9.43 7.97
C ASP A 10 -5.72 8.87 8.15
N THR A 11 -5.58 7.66 8.71
CA THR A 11 -4.28 6.99 8.88
C THR A 11 -3.91 6.08 7.70
N VAL A 12 -4.90 5.46 7.04
CA VAL A 12 -4.68 4.60 5.87
C VAL A 12 -4.31 5.42 4.63
N LYS A 13 -4.87 6.62 4.44
CA LYS A 13 -4.57 7.48 3.29
C LYS A 13 -3.07 7.84 3.18
N PRO A 14 -2.37 8.28 4.25
CA PRO A 14 -0.91 8.43 4.25
C PRO A 14 -0.15 7.17 3.86
N ASN A 15 -0.63 5.98 4.26
CA ASN A 15 0.03 4.71 3.93
C ASN A 15 0.06 4.48 2.41
N PHE A 16 -1.05 4.77 1.71
CA PHE A 16 -1.12 4.74 0.24
C PHE A 16 -0.19 5.78 -0.42
N LEU A 17 -0.13 7.00 0.12
CA LEU A 17 0.78 8.04 -0.39
C LEU A 17 2.26 7.67 -0.23
N ASN A 18 2.60 7.05 0.90
CA ASN A 18 3.96 6.62 1.19
C ASN A 18 4.40 5.49 0.25
N ILE A 19 3.57 4.46 0.04
CA ILE A 19 3.92 3.40 -0.92
C ILE A 19 3.93 3.91 -2.37
N ARG A 20 3.05 4.87 -2.73
CA ARG A 20 3.11 5.55 -4.04
C ARG A 20 4.48 6.18 -4.27
N THR A 21 4.99 6.90 -3.28
CA THR A 21 6.32 7.51 -3.34
C THR A 21 7.41 6.44 -3.46
N SER A 22 7.29 5.30 -2.76
CA SER A 22 8.21 4.17 -2.90
C SER A 22 8.23 3.64 -4.35
N LEU A 23 7.07 3.42 -4.96
CA LEU A 23 6.97 2.96 -6.35
C LEU A 23 7.55 3.95 -7.37
N GLN A 24 7.57 5.24 -7.03
CA GLN A 24 8.15 6.29 -7.89
C GLN A 24 9.66 6.48 -7.72
N THR A 25 10.27 5.85 -6.71
CA THR A 25 11.68 6.10 -6.34
C THR A 25 12.55 4.86 -6.25
N TYR A 26 11.96 3.68 -6.05
CA TYR A 26 12.68 2.43 -5.97
C TYR A 26 13.35 2.04 -7.29
N ASP A 27 14.39 1.21 -7.20
CA ASP A 27 14.88 0.48 -8.36
C ASP A 27 14.09 -0.82 -8.48
N ARG A 28 13.15 -0.86 -9.43
CA ARG A 28 12.27 -2.01 -9.65
C ARG A 28 13.02 -3.32 -9.89
N ASN A 29 14.21 -3.27 -10.46
CA ASN A 29 15.01 -4.44 -10.83
C ASN A 29 16.04 -4.82 -9.77
N ALA A 30 16.27 -3.96 -8.77
CA ALA A 30 17.13 -4.29 -7.65
C ALA A 30 16.63 -5.56 -6.94
N LEU A 31 17.57 -6.39 -6.50
CA LEU A 31 17.24 -7.61 -5.78
C LEU A 31 16.99 -7.29 -4.31
N CYS A 32 15.83 -7.72 -3.82
CA CYS A 32 15.49 -7.78 -2.41
C CYS A 32 15.16 -9.23 -2.07
N CYS A 33 15.92 -9.83 -1.14
CA CYS A 33 15.76 -11.23 -0.75
C CYS A 33 15.77 -12.22 -1.94
N GLY A 34 16.54 -11.92 -3.00
CA GLY A 34 16.65 -12.79 -4.18
C GLY A 34 15.61 -12.55 -5.29
N ALA A 35 14.62 -11.68 -5.06
CA ALA A 35 13.61 -11.32 -6.06
C ALA A 35 13.68 -9.83 -6.44
N PRO A 36 13.35 -9.44 -7.69
CA PRO A 36 13.26 -8.04 -8.07
C PRO A 36 12.26 -7.26 -7.21
N CYS A 37 12.58 -6.03 -6.83
CA CYS A 37 11.76 -5.21 -5.94
C CYS A 37 10.30 -5.03 -6.43
N TRP A 38 10.05 -5.00 -7.75
CA TRP A 38 8.67 -4.90 -8.27
C TRP A 38 7.77 -6.06 -7.81
N ARG A 39 8.35 -7.23 -7.52
CA ARG A 39 7.60 -8.39 -6.99
C ARG A 39 7.13 -8.16 -5.56
N TRP A 40 7.96 -7.53 -4.75
CA TRP A 40 7.63 -7.15 -3.39
C TRP A 40 6.62 -6.00 -3.33
N ALA A 41 6.73 -5.05 -4.26
CA ALA A 41 5.71 -4.04 -4.47
C ALA A 41 4.37 -4.71 -4.81
N TYR A 42 4.35 -5.59 -5.80
CA TYR A 42 3.15 -6.33 -6.16
C TYR A 42 2.55 -7.12 -4.98
N HIS A 43 3.37 -7.87 -4.24
CA HIS A 43 2.94 -8.61 -3.05
C HIS A 43 2.26 -7.70 -2.02
N ALA A 44 2.82 -6.52 -1.77
CA ALA A 44 2.23 -5.55 -0.85
C ALA A 44 0.86 -5.04 -1.34
N LEU A 45 0.77 -4.68 -2.61
CA LEU A 45 -0.47 -4.17 -3.22
C LEU A 45 -1.56 -5.23 -3.27
N HIS A 46 -1.22 -6.44 -3.72
CA HIS A 46 -2.15 -7.58 -3.78
C HIS A 46 -2.67 -7.94 -2.39
N SER A 47 -1.80 -7.99 -1.38
CA SER A 47 -2.24 -8.23 0.00
C SER A 47 -3.20 -7.15 0.48
N ALA A 48 -2.92 -5.88 0.20
CA ALA A 48 -3.83 -4.79 0.55
C ALA A 48 -5.20 -4.94 -0.14
N ASP A 49 -5.22 -5.29 -1.42
CA ASP A 49 -6.45 -5.49 -2.21
C ASP A 49 -7.31 -6.65 -1.71
N LYS A 50 -6.66 -7.73 -1.27
CA LYS A 50 -7.33 -8.97 -0.86
C LYS A 50 -7.75 -8.92 0.61
N TRP A 51 -6.79 -8.60 1.48
CA TRP A 51 -6.93 -8.82 2.91
C TRP A 51 -7.48 -7.61 3.67
N PHE A 52 -7.54 -6.41 3.09
CA PHE A 52 -8.13 -5.25 3.79
C PHE A 52 -9.66 -5.41 3.94
N PHE A 53 -10.29 -6.16 3.02
CA PHE A 53 -11.75 -6.25 2.89
C PHE A 53 -12.29 -7.59 3.38
N ASN A 54 -12.13 -8.63 2.56
CA ASN A 54 -12.49 -10.01 2.87
C ASN A 54 -11.65 -10.95 1.98
N PRO A 55 -10.65 -11.65 2.54
CA PRO A 55 -9.79 -12.53 1.75
C PRO A 55 -10.50 -13.75 1.17
N ASN A 56 -11.69 -14.10 1.69
CA ASN A 56 -12.48 -15.25 1.23
C ASN A 56 -13.53 -14.88 0.18
N VAL A 57 -13.73 -13.58 -0.09
CA VAL A 57 -14.60 -13.06 -1.14
C VAL A 57 -13.79 -12.05 -1.93
N TYR A 58 -12.92 -12.57 -2.80
CA TYR A 58 -11.94 -11.79 -3.55
C TYR A 58 -11.82 -12.33 -4.97
N GLU A 59 -11.74 -11.40 -5.92
CA GLU A 59 -11.45 -11.69 -7.32
C GLU A 59 -10.03 -11.20 -7.63
N GLU A 60 -9.21 -12.09 -8.17
CA GLU A 60 -7.84 -11.78 -8.55
C GLU A 60 -7.82 -10.76 -9.71
N PRO A 61 -6.88 -9.80 -9.75
CA PRO A 61 -6.79 -8.88 -10.87
C PRO A 61 -6.42 -9.65 -12.15
N SER A 62 -6.88 -9.18 -13.31
CA SER A 62 -6.78 -9.93 -14.59
C SER A 62 -5.35 -10.27 -15.03
N PHE A 63 -4.35 -9.59 -14.50
CA PHE A 63 -2.92 -9.86 -14.75
C PHE A 63 -2.29 -10.85 -13.75
N HIS A 64 -3.00 -11.27 -12.70
CA HIS A 64 -2.48 -12.22 -11.70
C HIS A 64 -2.31 -13.62 -12.30
N GLN A 65 -1.20 -14.26 -11.94
CA GLN A 65 -0.98 -15.70 -12.14
C GLN A 65 -0.98 -16.39 -10.77
N GLU A 66 -1.47 -17.63 -10.72
CA GLU A 66 -1.54 -18.39 -9.47
C GLU A 66 -0.18 -18.41 -8.74
N GLY A 67 -0.18 -17.96 -7.49
CA GLY A 67 1.01 -17.90 -6.63
C GLY A 67 1.95 -16.71 -6.91
N MET A 68 1.61 -15.81 -7.84
CA MET A 68 2.40 -14.61 -8.16
C MET A 68 2.50 -13.63 -6.97
N ASP A 69 1.54 -13.69 -6.06
CA ASP A 69 1.49 -12.91 -4.82
C ASP A 69 2.63 -13.28 -3.86
N ASN A 70 3.27 -14.45 -4.01
CA ASN A 70 4.52 -14.75 -3.32
C ASN A 70 5.72 -14.32 -4.18
N PRO A 71 6.57 -13.36 -3.72
CA PRO A 71 7.76 -12.90 -4.44
C PRO A 71 8.81 -13.98 -4.75
N ASP A 72 8.74 -15.14 -4.12
CA ASP A 72 9.68 -16.24 -4.35
C ASP A 72 9.22 -17.20 -5.46
N ASN A 73 7.92 -17.26 -5.75
CA ASN A 73 7.38 -18.18 -6.75
C ASN A 73 7.77 -17.74 -8.18
N PRO A 74 7.96 -18.63 -9.16
CA PRO A 74 8.17 -18.17 -10.54
C PRO A 74 6.89 -17.53 -11.12
N THR A 75 7.05 -16.54 -12.01
CA THR A 75 5.95 -15.96 -12.79
C THR A 75 6.45 -15.58 -14.18
N SER A 76 5.58 -15.67 -15.19
CA SER A 76 5.87 -15.18 -16.55
C SER A 76 5.42 -13.73 -16.77
N VAL A 77 4.66 -13.16 -15.83
CA VAL A 77 4.21 -11.76 -15.86
C VAL A 77 5.30 -10.88 -15.27
N VAL A 78 5.57 -9.76 -15.93
CA VAL A 78 6.45 -8.70 -15.43
C VAL A 78 5.66 -7.40 -15.43
N LEU A 79 5.39 -6.86 -14.24
CA LEU A 79 4.61 -5.63 -14.10
C LEU A 79 5.48 -4.39 -14.26
N THR A 80 5.04 -3.42 -15.04
CA THR A 80 5.67 -2.09 -15.12
C THR A 80 5.29 -1.23 -13.92
N ASP A 81 6.03 -0.15 -13.69
CA ASP A 81 5.72 0.79 -12.60
C ASP A 81 4.36 1.48 -12.85
N GLU A 82 4.01 1.76 -14.10
CA GLU A 82 2.69 2.30 -14.47
C GLU A 82 1.56 1.32 -14.14
N GLN A 83 1.76 0.01 -14.37
CA GLN A 83 0.78 -1.01 -14.00
C GLN A 83 0.62 -1.11 -12.48
N LEU A 84 1.72 -1.04 -11.73
CA LEU A 84 1.69 -1.05 -10.26
C LEU A 84 1.03 0.21 -9.69
N LEU A 85 1.32 1.39 -10.25
CA LEU A 85 0.68 2.65 -9.86
C LEU A 85 -0.81 2.67 -10.19
N ALA A 86 -1.20 2.18 -11.38
CA ALA A 86 -2.61 2.07 -11.76
C ALA A 86 -3.37 1.07 -10.87
N TYR A 87 -2.71 -0.01 -10.44
CA TYR A 87 -3.29 -0.96 -9.50
C TYR A 87 -3.42 -0.34 -8.10
N LEU A 88 -2.40 0.39 -7.65
CA LEU A 88 -2.43 1.16 -6.40
C LEU A 88 -3.61 2.15 -6.38
N ASP A 89 -3.85 2.88 -7.48
CA ASP A 89 -5.00 3.79 -7.61
C ASP A 89 -6.35 3.07 -7.40
N GLN A 90 -6.50 1.88 -7.99
CA GLN A 90 -7.71 1.07 -7.86
C GLN A 90 -7.91 0.59 -6.41
N ILE A 91 -6.84 0.10 -5.76
CA ILE A 91 -6.90 -0.38 -4.38
C ILE A 91 -7.22 0.77 -3.43
N GLU A 92 -6.60 1.93 -3.62
CA GLU A 92 -6.84 3.12 -2.81
C GLU A 92 -8.30 3.57 -2.94
N ALA A 93 -8.82 3.67 -4.17
CA ALA A 93 -10.22 4.04 -4.41
C ALA A 93 -11.19 3.02 -3.79
N LYS A 94 -10.95 1.72 -3.99
CA LYS A 94 -11.72 0.63 -3.38
C LYS A 94 -11.69 0.71 -1.86
N THR A 95 -10.53 1.00 -1.27
CA THR A 95 -10.36 1.12 0.19
C THR A 95 -11.14 2.28 0.75
N MET A 96 -11.06 3.46 0.14
CA MET A 96 -11.83 4.63 0.59
C MET A 96 -13.34 4.38 0.47
N ALA A 97 -13.79 3.83 -0.67
CA ALA A 97 -15.19 3.49 -0.87
C ALA A 97 -15.70 2.47 0.16
N TYR A 98 -14.89 1.46 0.49
CA TYR A 98 -15.24 0.49 1.52
C TYR A 98 -15.37 1.13 2.90
N LEU A 99 -14.41 1.97 3.31
CA LEU A 99 -14.47 2.67 4.59
C LEU A 99 -15.70 3.58 4.67
N ASP A 100 -16.12 4.21 3.57
CA ASP A 100 -17.34 5.02 3.51
C ASP A 100 -18.62 4.19 3.75
N THR A 101 -18.58 2.86 3.59
CA THR A 101 -19.71 1.96 3.90
C THR A 101 -19.74 1.45 5.34
N LEU A 102 -18.66 1.64 6.11
CA LEU A 102 -18.55 1.08 7.46
C LEU A 102 -19.11 2.03 8.53
N THR A 103 -19.66 1.42 9.58
CA THR A 103 -19.82 2.08 10.89
C THR A 103 -18.80 1.53 11.89
N ASP A 104 -18.61 2.23 13.01
CA ASP A 104 -17.69 1.77 14.07
C ASP A 104 -18.11 0.40 14.63
N GLU A 105 -19.41 0.10 14.68
CA GLU A 105 -19.93 -1.19 15.13
C GLU A 105 -19.54 -2.33 14.17
N MET A 106 -19.53 -2.07 12.86
CA MET A 106 -19.13 -3.07 11.85
C MET A 106 -17.66 -3.49 11.97
N LEU A 107 -16.81 -2.69 12.64
CA LEU A 107 -15.40 -3.02 12.87
C LEU A 107 -15.23 -4.28 13.75
N TYR A 108 -16.20 -4.58 14.63
CA TYR A 108 -16.21 -5.76 15.50
C TYR A 108 -16.70 -7.03 14.80
N GLU A 109 -17.38 -6.87 13.67
CA GLU A 109 -17.94 -7.98 12.90
C GLU A 109 -16.89 -8.65 12.02
N LYS A 110 -17.16 -9.92 11.71
CA LYS A 110 -16.37 -10.72 10.76
C LYS A 110 -17.03 -10.65 9.38
N PRO A 111 -16.28 -10.36 8.31
CA PRO A 111 -16.78 -10.54 6.95
C PRO A 111 -17.20 -11.99 6.69
N GLU A 112 -17.97 -12.19 5.62
CA GLU A 112 -18.47 -13.52 5.22
C GLU A 112 -17.33 -14.54 5.14
N ASN A 113 -17.53 -15.70 5.80
CA ASN A 113 -16.57 -16.81 5.86
C ASN A 113 -15.17 -16.44 6.40
N CYS A 114 -15.01 -15.24 7.00
CA CYS A 114 -13.75 -14.78 7.55
C CYS A 114 -13.68 -15.03 9.04
N ARG A 115 -12.52 -15.52 9.52
CA ARG A 115 -12.29 -15.73 10.95
C ARG A 115 -11.94 -14.45 11.72
N PHE A 116 -11.49 -13.42 11.00
CA PHE A 116 -11.00 -12.15 11.54
C PHE A 116 -12.08 -11.07 11.48
N THR A 117 -12.07 -10.16 12.44
CA THR A 117 -12.91 -8.97 12.37
C THR A 117 -12.40 -7.99 11.31
N ARG A 118 -13.26 -7.08 10.85
CA ARG A 118 -12.84 -5.99 9.95
C ARG A 118 -11.69 -5.17 10.55
N MET A 119 -11.73 -4.90 11.87
CA MET A 119 -10.64 -4.20 12.54
C MET A 119 -9.31 -4.96 12.49
N GLU A 120 -9.33 -6.29 12.71
CA GLU A 120 -8.13 -7.11 12.60
C GLU A 120 -7.54 -7.08 11.18
N LEU A 121 -8.40 -7.14 10.15
CA LEU A 121 -8.00 -7.04 8.75
C LEU A 121 -7.35 -5.68 8.44
N VAL A 122 -7.98 -4.58 8.85
CA VAL A 122 -7.44 -3.22 8.72
C VAL A 122 -6.05 -3.10 9.35
N LEU A 123 -5.90 -3.51 10.62
CA LEU A 123 -4.61 -3.42 11.33
C LEU A 123 -3.52 -4.29 10.71
N ARG A 124 -3.88 -5.48 10.22
CA ARG A 124 -2.95 -6.37 9.51
C ARG A 124 -2.47 -5.77 8.21
N GLN A 125 -3.34 -5.13 7.43
CA GLN A 125 -2.92 -4.49 6.19
C GLN A 125 -2.20 -3.17 6.42
N TYR A 126 -2.60 -2.40 7.43
CA TYR A 126 -1.88 -1.19 7.80
C TYR A 126 -0.39 -1.48 8.10
N ARG A 127 -0.10 -2.51 8.90
CA ARG A 127 1.28 -2.88 9.25
C ARG A 127 2.03 -3.55 8.09
N HIS A 128 1.35 -4.36 7.27
CA HIS A 128 1.95 -5.07 6.13
C HIS A 128 2.39 -4.09 5.05
N LEU A 129 1.52 -3.16 4.66
CA LEU A 129 1.83 -2.12 3.69
C LEU A 129 2.96 -1.21 4.19
N SER A 130 2.95 -0.84 5.49
CA SER A 130 4.02 -0.04 6.11
C SER A 130 5.36 -0.77 6.11
N PHE A 131 5.37 -2.07 6.38
CA PHE A 131 6.57 -2.90 6.35
C PHE A 131 7.21 -2.92 4.96
N HIS A 132 6.43 -3.20 3.92
CA HIS A 132 6.94 -3.23 2.55
C HIS A 132 7.34 -1.84 2.04
N THR A 133 6.60 -0.79 2.42
CA THR A 133 7.02 0.60 2.15
C THR A 133 8.40 0.89 2.74
N GLY A 134 8.64 0.51 4.00
CA GLY A 134 9.93 0.68 4.65
C GLY A 134 11.05 -0.12 3.96
N MET A 135 10.75 -1.34 3.53
CA MET A 135 11.69 -2.19 2.79
C MET A 135 12.09 -1.57 1.44
N LEU A 136 11.12 -1.10 0.65
CA LEU A 136 11.38 -0.43 -0.63
C LEU A 136 12.14 0.89 -0.43
N ASN A 137 11.72 1.72 0.53
CA ASN A 137 12.43 2.95 0.86
C ASN A 137 13.86 2.69 1.35
N GLY A 138 14.10 1.61 2.08
CA GLY A 138 15.43 1.18 2.50
C GLY A 138 16.33 0.81 1.32
N GLN A 139 15.79 0.10 0.33
CA GLN A 139 16.49 -0.18 -0.93
C GLN A 139 16.89 1.13 -1.64
N THR A 140 15.94 2.05 -1.81
CA THR A 140 16.20 3.36 -2.42
C THR A 140 17.26 4.14 -1.66
N ALA A 141 17.17 4.17 -0.33
CA ALA A 141 18.11 4.90 0.52
C ALA A 141 19.54 4.37 0.40
N LEU A 142 19.71 3.05 0.37
CA LEU A 142 21.02 2.42 0.18
C LEU A 142 21.59 2.69 -1.22
N ALA A 143 20.75 2.63 -2.26
CA ALA A 143 21.19 2.81 -3.65
C ALA A 143 21.52 4.27 -3.99
N THR A 144 20.80 5.24 -3.40
CA THR A 144 20.85 6.65 -3.82
C THR A 144 21.42 7.60 -2.77
N GLY A 145 21.56 7.16 -1.52
CA GLY A 145 21.86 8.03 -0.39
C GLY A 145 20.71 9.01 -0.03
N LYS A 146 19.53 8.86 -0.64
CA LYS A 146 18.36 9.73 -0.43
C LYS A 146 17.18 8.91 0.09
N PHE A 147 16.49 9.44 1.08
CA PHE A 147 15.27 8.82 1.61
C PHE A 147 14.04 9.36 0.87
N PRO A 148 13.13 8.49 0.38
CA PRO A 148 11.86 8.92 -0.20
C PRO A 148 11.03 9.75 0.78
N MET A 149 10.19 10.65 0.27
CA MET A 149 9.26 11.42 1.09
C MET A 149 8.36 10.47 1.89
N TRP A 150 8.12 10.82 3.15
CA TRP A 150 7.21 10.09 4.02
C TRP A 150 6.33 11.07 4.80
N VAL A 151 5.06 10.74 4.94
CA VAL A 151 4.09 11.57 5.65
C VAL A 151 3.30 10.74 6.65
N SER A 152 3.05 11.33 7.82
CA SER A 152 2.16 10.76 8.84
C SER A 152 0.71 11.16 8.59
N GLU A 153 0.47 12.26 7.89
CA GLU A 153 -0.83 12.87 7.65
C GLU A 153 -0.88 13.34 6.20
N THR A 154 -2.06 13.23 5.57
CA THR A 154 -2.27 13.59 4.16
C THR A 154 -1.86 15.03 3.86
N ALA A 155 -2.11 15.96 4.79
CA ALA A 155 -1.77 17.38 4.63
C ALA A 155 -0.26 17.64 4.51
N GLY A 156 0.59 16.70 4.93
CA GLY A 156 2.05 16.78 4.79
C GLY A 156 2.57 16.36 3.41
N TYR A 157 1.71 15.80 2.55
CA TYR A 157 2.13 15.31 1.23
C TYR A 157 2.33 16.47 0.24
N VAL A 158 3.48 16.47 -0.44
CA VAL A 158 3.85 17.51 -1.40
C VAL A 158 3.92 16.88 -2.79
N ASP A 159 2.95 17.22 -3.64
CA ASP A 159 2.83 16.68 -5.00
C ASP A 159 3.41 17.66 -6.04
N ASP A 160 4.72 17.87 -5.99
CA ASP A 160 5.46 18.77 -6.90
C ASP A 160 6.43 18.01 -7.83
N GLY A 161 6.30 16.69 -7.91
CA GLY A 161 7.19 15.81 -8.67
C GLY A 161 8.54 15.53 -8.01
N ILE A 162 8.80 16.04 -6.80
CA ILE A 162 10.03 15.75 -6.04
C ILE A 162 9.74 14.70 -4.98
N PHE A 163 10.26 13.49 -5.19
CA PHE A 163 9.96 12.34 -4.32
C PHE A 163 10.95 12.11 -3.18
N PHE A 164 11.99 12.94 -3.04
CA PHE A 164 13.05 12.76 -2.05
C PHE A 164 13.02 13.83 -0.95
N GLY A 165 13.35 13.40 0.27
CA GLY A 165 13.37 14.23 1.48
C GLY A 165 12.33 13.72 2.48
N ARG A 166 12.79 12.98 3.51
CA ARG A 166 11.91 12.24 4.44
C ARG A 166 10.74 13.05 5.00
N TYR A 167 10.95 14.30 5.37
CA TYR A 167 9.90 15.23 5.82
C TYR A 167 10.00 16.51 5.02
N ARG A 168 9.24 16.58 3.92
CA ARG A 168 9.20 17.80 3.11
C ARG A 168 8.26 18.79 3.77
N LYS A 169 8.75 20.01 4.01
CA LYS A 169 7.86 21.14 4.26
C LYS A 169 7.27 21.48 2.88
N GLY A 170 5.93 21.52 2.77
CA GLY A 170 5.25 22.04 1.57
C GLY A 170 5.74 23.46 1.23
N PRO A 171 5.30 24.04 0.11
CA PRO A 171 5.69 25.41 -0.23
C PRO A 171 5.43 26.30 0.99
N VAL A 172 6.51 26.88 1.52
CA VAL A 172 6.41 27.92 2.54
C VAL A 172 5.58 29.01 1.88
N LYS A 173 4.34 29.21 2.34
CA LYS A 173 3.57 30.38 1.90
C LYS A 173 4.46 31.61 2.19
N PRO A 174 4.70 32.48 1.19
CA PRO A 174 5.59 33.63 1.34
C PRO A 174 5.14 34.55 2.47
#